data_AF-A0A371IU08-F1
#
_entry.id   AF-A0A371IU08-F1
#
_cell.length_a   1.000
_cell.length_b   1.000
_cell.length_c   1.000
_cell.angle_alpha   90.00
_cell.angle_beta   90.00
_cell.angle_gamma   90.00
#
_symmetry.space_group_name_H-M   'P 1'
#
loop_
_entity.id
_entity.type
_entity.pdbx_description
1 polymer ?
#
loop_
_entity_poly.entity_id
_entity_poly.type
_entity_poly.pdbx_seq_one_letter_code
_entity_poly.pdbx_strand_id
1 'polypeptide(L)'
;MTMITDFYQFKYSKSSYYIDMFVNRMAISNIEEALDERLSDLSLTKDSACAYMRLKELFQDSRKSTSLPYAEVKINKCYLKYIRNLNDYFINRSDYATLKVLSDYLQAYSITDDDANSVSMFNKLDEDARVRILSSI
;
A
#
# COMPACT_ATOMS: atom_id res chain seq x y z
N MET A 1 23.78 -2.84 6.60
CA MET A 1 23.53 -3.90 5.60
C MET A 1 22.30 -3.49 4.82
N THR A 2 22.46 -3.18 3.54
CA THR A 2 21.39 -2.71 2.64
C THR A 2 20.49 -3.89 2.30
N MET A 3 19.29 -3.92 2.88
CA MET A 3 18.30 -4.97 2.63
C MET A 3 17.79 -4.77 1.20
N ILE A 4 18.30 -5.57 0.27
CA ILE A 4 17.85 -5.59 -1.12
C ILE A 4 16.38 -6.04 -1.10
N THR A 5 15.46 -5.10 -1.33
CA THR A 5 14.03 -5.34 -1.53
C THR A 5 13.78 -5.33 -3.03
N ASP A 6 14.02 -6.47 -3.67
CA ASP A 6 13.80 -6.58 -5.11
C ASP A 6 12.30 -6.67 -5.40
N PHE A 7 11.71 -5.57 -5.87
CA PHE A 7 10.37 -5.56 -6.44
C PHE A 7 10.45 -5.96 -7.91
N TYR A 8 9.94 -7.15 -8.26
CA TYR A 8 9.87 -7.59 -9.66
C TYR A 8 8.48 -7.28 -10.26
N GLN A 9 8.50 -6.79 -11.51
CA GLN A 9 7.35 -6.27 -12.25
C GLN A 9 6.62 -7.38 -13.06
N PHE A 10 5.29 -7.27 -13.18
CA PHE A 10 4.56 -7.75 -14.37
C PHE A 10 4.43 -6.62 -15.41
N LYS A 11 4.71 -6.92 -16.69
CA LYS A 11 4.43 -6.02 -17.82
C LYS A 11 2.97 -5.56 -17.77
N TYR A 12 2.73 -4.28 -17.48
CA TYR A 12 1.38 -3.73 -17.32
C TYR A 12 0.62 -3.53 -18.63
N SER A 13 -0.69 -3.78 -18.57
CA SER A 13 -1.69 -3.11 -19.41
C SER A 13 -2.03 -1.74 -18.79
N LYS A 14 -2.12 -0.70 -19.63
CA LYS A 14 -2.21 0.71 -19.24
C LYS A 14 -3.58 1.14 -18.68
N SER A 15 -4.54 0.23 -18.56
CA SER A 15 -5.93 0.50 -18.14
C SER A 15 -6.29 -0.07 -16.76
N SER A 16 -5.29 -0.48 -15.96
CA SER A 16 -5.54 -1.17 -14.70
C SER A 16 -5.60 -0.18 -13.53
N TYR A 17 -6.69 -0.18 -12.77
CA TYR A 17 -6.82 0.48 -11.47
C TYR A 17 -5.88 -0.10 -10.40
N TYR A 18 -5.12 -1.14 -10.74
CA TYR A 18 -4.28 -1.90 -9.84
C TYR A 18 -2.81 -1.87 -10.27
N ILE A 19 -1.94 -2.02 -9.27
CA ILE A 19 -0.49 -2.14 -9.36
C ILE A 19 -0.13 -3.54 -8.86
N ASP A 20 0.27 -4.43 -9.76
CA ASP A 20 0.79 -5.77 -9.52
C ASP A 20 2.32 -5.74 -9.30
N MET A 21 2.80 -6.31 -8.19
CA MET A 21 4.22 -6.35 -7.84
C MET A 21 4.58 -7.62 -7.08
N PHE A 22 5.84 -8.06 -7.18
CA PHE A 22 6.39 -9.08 -6.29
C PHE A 22 7.10 -8.44 -5.11
N VAL A 23 6.76 -8.86 -3.89
CA VAL A 23 7.33 -8.32 -2.65
C VAL A 23 7.94 -9.46 -1.85
N ASN A 24 9.14 -9.26 -1.32
CA ASN A 24 9.78 -10.22 -0.43
C ASN A 24 8.88 -10.46 0.81
N ARG A 25 8.67 -11.71 1.21
CA ARG A 25 7.78 -12.03 2.33
C ARG A 25 8.22 -11.43 3.67
N MET A 26 9.52 -11.21 3.88
CA MET A 26 10.03 -10.50 5.06
C MET A 26 9.68 -9.02 5.04
N ALA A 27 9.76 -8.39 3.87
CA ALA A 27 9.30 -7.02 3.66
C ALA A 27 7.79 -6.90 3.91
N ILE A 28 6.99 -7.88 3.46
CA ILE A 28 5.56 -7.93 3.76
C ILE A 28 5.30 -8.02 5.26
N SER A 29 5.99 -8.89 6.00
CA SER A 29 5.84 -8.98 7.46
C SER A 29 6.16 -7.64 8.15
N ASN A 30 7.19 -6.93 7.70
CA ASN A 30 7.54 -5.61 8.24
C ASN A 30 6.46 -4.54 7.96
N ILE A 31 5.82 -4.60 6.79
CA ILE A 31 4.69 -3.73 6.45
C ILE A 31 3.46 -4.06 7.31
N GLU A 32 3.18 -5.34 7.55
CA GLU A 32 2.10 -5.79 8.44
C GLU A 32 2.29 -5.26 9.86
N GLU A 33 3.50 -5.32 10.40
CA GLU A 33 3.83 -4.78 11.73
C GLU A 33 3.62 -3.27 11.81
N ALA A 34 4.01 -2.52 10.77
CA ALA A 34 3.78 -1.08 10.71
C ALA A 34 2.28 -0.73 10.66
N LEU A 35 1.50 -1.51 9.93
CA LEU A 35 0.04 -1.37 9.87
C LEU A 35 -0.61 -1.68 11.22
N ASP A 36 -0.13 -2.70 11.93
CA ASP A 36 -0.60 -3.02 13.29
C ASP A 36 -0.30 -1.91 14.30
N GLU A 37 0.91 -1.36 14.26
CA GLU A 37 1.26 -0.23 15.11
C GLU A 37 0.40 1.00 14.77
N ARG A 38 0.21 1.29 13.47
CA ARG A 38 -0.62 2.43 13.05
C ARG A 38 -2.08 2.27 13.44
N LEU A 39 -2.65 1.08 13.28
CA LEU A 39 -4.03 0.76 13.65
C LEU A 39 -4.29 0.81 15.16
N SER A 40 -3.23 0.71 15.97
CA SER A 40 -3.32 0.87 17.43
C SER A 40 -3.43 2.33 17.87
N ASP A 41 -3.23 3.31 16.96
CA ASP A 41 -3.40 4.73 17.25
C ASP A 41 -4.88 5.15 17.21
N LEU A 42 -5.36 5.72 18.31
CA LEU A 42 -6.74 6.21 18.49
C LEU A 42 -7.08 7.45 17.65
N SER A 43 -6.10 8.10 17.03
CA SER A 43 -6.26 9.36 16.28
C SER A 43 -6.58 9.17 14.79
N LEU A 44 -6.83 7.94 14.33
CA LEU A 44 -7.12 7.66 12.93
C LEU A 44 -8.52 8.13 12.50
N THR A 45 -8.59 8.74 11.31
CA THR A 45 -9.85 8.94 10.59
C THR A 45 -10.45 7.60 10.19
N LYS A 46 -11.77 7.53 9.99
CA LYS A 46 -12.48 6.29 9.68
C LYS A 46 -11.99 5.69 8.36
N ASP A 47 -11.77 6.54 7.36
CA ASP A 47 -11.26 6.09 6.06
C ASP A 47 -9.81 5.59 6.15
N SER A 48 -8.97 6.20 6.98
CA SER A 48 -7.60 5.73 7.19
C SER A 48 -7.59 4.38 7.91
N ALA A 49 -8.39 4.23 8.97
CA ALA A 49 -8.52 2.96 9.69
C ALA A 49 -9.02 1.84 8.74
N CYS A 50 -10.06 2.13 7.95
CA CYS A 50 -10.57 1.20 6.94
C CYS A 50 -9.49 0.82 5.91
N ALA A 51 -8.77 1.82 5.37
CA ALA A 51 -7.73 1.59 4.39
C ALA A 51 -6.58 0.73 4.95
N TYR A 52 -6.13 1.01 6.17
CA TYR A 52 -5.03 0.26 6.79
C TYR A 52 -5.43 -1.16 7.16
N MET A 53 -6.68 -1.39 7.61
CA MET A 53 -7.19 -2.75 7.79
C MET A 53 -7.19 -3.54 6.49
N ARG A 54 -7.71 -2.95 5.39
CA ARG A 54 -7.73 -3.61 4.07
C ARG A 54 -6.34 -3.86 3.51
N LEU A 55 -5.42 -2.91 3.66
CA LEU A 55 -4.03 -3.10 3.26
C LEU A 55 -3.38 -4.25 4.05
N LYS A 56 -3.65 -4.33 5.36
CA LYS A 56 -3.13 -5.41 6.19
C LYS A 56 -3.63 -6.77 5.72
N GLU A 57 -4.94 -6.90 5.48
CA GLU A 57 -5.56 -8.12 4.94
C GLU A 57 -4.92 -8.51 3.60
N LEU A 58 -4.80 -7.54 2.67
CA LEU A 58 -4.17 -7.75 1.37
C LEU A 58 -2.75 -8.31 1.49
N PHE A 59 -1.90 -7.68 2.31
CA PHE A 59 -0.52 -8.11 2.50
C PHE A 59 -0.44 -9.49 3.15
N GLN A 60 -1.29 -9.75 4.15
CA GLN A 60 -1.38 -11.05 4.81
C GLN A 60 -1.78 -12.17 3.85
N ASP A 61 -2.80 -11.92 3.02
CA ASP A 61 -3.29 -12.89 2.05
C ASP A 61 -2.22 -13.17 0.99
N SER A 62 -1.58 -12.13 0.45
CA SER A 62 -0.43 -12.27 -0.45
C SER A 62 0.68 -13.10 0.18
N ARG A 63 1.10 -12.81 1.42
CA ARG A 63 2.18 -13.54 2.11
C ARG A 63 1.83 -15.00 2.41
N LYS A 64 0.56 -15.32 2.66
CA LYS A 64 0.06 -16.67 2.94
C LYS A 64 -0.22 -17.47 1.67
N SER A 65 -0.46 -16.81 0.53
CA SER A 65 -0.77 -17.45 -0.75
C SER A 65 0.40 -18.27 -1.33
N THR A 66 1.63 -18.03 -0.87
CA THR A 66 2.84 -18.70 -1.38
C THR A 66 3.84 -19.03 -0.28
N SER A 67 4.59 -20.11 -0.49
CA SER A 67 5.76 -20.48 0.33
C SER A 67 7.07 -19.93 -0.23
N LEU A 68 7.07 -19.39 -1.45
CA LEU A 68 8.26 -18.82 -2.11
C LEU A 68 8.77 -17.56 -1.40
N PRO A 69 10.04 -17.14 -1.60
CA PRO A 69 10.57 -15.94 -0.95
C PRO A 69 9.84 -14.63 -1.31
N TYR A 70 9.20 -14.59 -2.48
CA TYR A 70 8.45 -13.45 -3.00
C TYR A 70 6.98 -13.81 -3.16
N ALA A 71 6.10 -12.89 -2.80
CA ALA A 71 4.67 -13.00 -2.98
C ALA A 71 4.17 -11.91 -3.94
N GLU A 72 3.17 -12.26 -4.74
CA GLU A 72 2.49 -11.33 -5.62
C GLU A 72 1.51 -10.48 -4.79
N VAL A 73 1.57 -9.16 -4.97
CA VAL A 73 0.72 -8.18 -4.31
C VAL A 73 0.09 -7.30 -5.38
N LYS A 74 -1.24 -7.18 -5.33
CA LYS A 74 -2.04 -6.38 -6.26
C LYS A 74 -2.74 -5.25 -5.51
N ILE A 75 -2.21 -4.03 -5.60
CA ILE A 75 -2.71 -2.86 -4.85
C ILE A 75 -3.58 -1.98 -5.75
N ASN A 76 -4.79 -1.65 -5.30
CA ASN A 76 -5.59 -0.63 -5.98
C ASN A 76 -4.97 0.78 -5.78
N LYS A 77 -4.93 1.59 -6.83
CA LYS A 77 -4.36 2.95 -6.82
C LYS A 77 -5.01 3.88 -5.79
N CYS A 78 -6.24 3.63 -5.33
CA CYS A 78 -6.85 4.40 -4.24
C CYS A 78 -6.06 4.31 -2.92
N TYR A 79 -5.28 3.24 -2.72
CA TYR A 79 -4.48 3.04 -1.52
C TYR A 79 -3.19 3.88 -1.47
N LEU A 80 -2.78 4.49 -2.59
CA LEU A 80 -1.51 5.20 -2.72
C LEU A 80 -1.35 6.33 -1.69
N LYS A 81 -2.40 7.13 -1.47
CA LYS A 81 -2.40 8.19 -0.46
C LYS A 81 -2.16 7.61 0.94
N TYR A 82 -2.80 6.49 1.26
CA TYR A 82 -2.71 5.88 2.58
C TYR A 82 -1.32 5.27 2.81
N ILE A 83 -0.72 4.64 1.80
CA ILE A 83 0.64 4.11 1.89
C ILE A 83 1.66 5.26 2.08
N ARG A 84 1.48 6.36 1.35
CA ARG A 84 2.32 7.56 1.55
C ARG A 84 2.17 8.12 2.97
N ASN A 85 0.94 8.28 3.45
CA ASN A 85 0.68 8.78 4.81
C ASN A 85 1.27 7.84 5.89
N LEU A 86 1.24 6.53 5.65
CA LEU A 86 1.85 5.54 6.53
C LEU A 86 3.37 5.70 6.55
N ASN A 87 4.00 5.88 5.40
CA ASN A 87 5.43 6.16 5.30
C ASN A 87 5.79 7.49 6.00
N ASP A 88 5.02 8.55 5.79
CA ASP A 88 5.25 9.85 6.44
C ASP A 88 5.17 9.75 7.97
N TYR A 89 4.24 8.95 8.50
CA TYR A 89 4.14 8.68 9.94
C TYR A 89 5.40 7.99 10.48
N PHE A 90 6.00 7.08 9.70
CA PHE A 90 7.16 6.29 10.09
C PHE A 90 8.50 6.83 9.58
N ILE A 91 8.55 8.03 8.99
CA ILE A 91 9.71 8.53 8.23
C ILE A 91 11.02 8.54 9.03
N ASN A 92 10.96 8.74 10.35
CA ASN A 92 12.12 8.78 11.24
C ASN A 92 12.43 7.43 11.91
N ARG A 93 11.66 6.36 11.62
CA ARG A 93 11.83 5.03 12.21
C ARG A 93 12.51 4.09 11.22
N SER A 94 13.78 3.81 11.44
CA SER A 94 14.58 2.92 10.59
C SER A 94 14.04 1.51 10.48
N ASP A 95 13.30 1.04 11.50
CA ASP A 95 12.69 -0.29 11.57
C ASP A 95 11.68 -0.51 10.43
N TYR A 96 11.14 0.57 9.84
CA TYR A 96 10.17 0.53 8.76
C TYR A 96 10.71 1.10 7.44
N ALA A 97 12.02 0.97 7.20
CA ALA A 97 12.64 1.40 5.93
C ALA A 97 11.97 0.78 4.69
N THR A 98 11.37 -0.40 4.82
CA THR A 98 10.57 -1.06 3.77
C THR A 98 9.40 -0.22 3.29
N LEU A 99 8.74 0.53 4.18
CA LEU A 99 7.62 1.41 3.80
C LEU A 99 8.07 2.53 2.87
N LYS A 100 9.28 3.05 3.10
CA LYS A 100 9.87 4.06 2.23
C LYS A 100 10.07 3.50 0.83
N VAL A 101 10.68 2.32 0.72
CA VAL A 101 10.89 1.67 -0.59
C VAL A 101 9.56 1.39 -1.28
N LEU A 102 8.55 0.90 -0.56
CA LEU A 102 7.21 0.68 -1.10
C LEU A 102 6.58 1.99 -1.59
N SER A 103 6.63 3.04 -0.78
CA SER A 103 6.07 4.36 -1.10
C SER A 103 6.76 4.95 -2.33
N ASP A 104 8.10 4.92 -2.37
CA ASP A 104 8.90 5.43 -3.50
C ASP A 104 8.59 4.65 -4.78
N TYR A 105 8.51 3.32 -4.69
CA TYR A 105 8.14 2.45 -5.81
C TYR A 105 6.76 2.83 -6.35
N LEU A 106 5.74 2.86 -5.49
CA LEU A 106 4.37 3.19 -5.87
C LEU A 106 4.21 4.61 -6.44
N GLN A 107 4.97 5.58 -5.92
CA GLN A 107 4.96 6.95 -6.42
C GLN A 107 5.53 7.03 -7.84
N ALA A 108 6.56 6.27 -8.17
CA ALA A 108 7.10 6.20 -9.52
C ALA A 108 6.07 5.72 -10.56
N TYR A 109 5.10 4.90 -10.14
CA TYR A 109 4.00 4.42 -11.01
C TYR A 109 2.79 5.36 -11.07
N SER A 110 2.73 6.39 -10.23
CA SER A 110 1.63 7.36 -10.18
C SER A 110 1.77 8.49 -11.22
N ILE A 111 2.78 8.43 -12.10
CA ILE A 111 3.24 9.56 -12.95
C ILE A 111 2.46 9.70 -14.28
N THR A 112 1.48 8.85 -14.56
CA THR A 112 0.64 9.07 -15.76
C THR A 112 -0.56 9.98 -15.46
N ASP A 113 -0.83 10.97 -16.32
CA ASP A 113 -1.83 12.02 -16.09
C ASP A 113 -3.26 11.47 -15.84
N ASP A 114 -3.64 10.36 -16.48
CA ASP A 114 -4.96 9.73 -16.30
C ASP A 114 -5.13 9.09 -14.90
N ASP A 115 -4.06 8.53 -14.36
CA ASP A 115 -4.05 7.93 -13.02
C ASP A 115 -4.06 8.99 -11.92
N ALA A 116 -3.28 10.07 -12.12
CA ALA A 116 -3.26 11.22 -11.23
C ALA A 116 -4.66 11.84 -11.09
N ASN A 117 -5.40 11.96 -12.20
CA ASN A 117 -6.77 12.45 -12.20
C ASN A 117 -7.72 11.53 -11.42
N SER A 118 -7.66 10.21 -11.65
CA SER A 118 -8.54 9.24 -10.97
C SER A 118 -8.29 9.17 -9.46
N VAL A 119 -7.02 9.13 -9.04
CA VAL A 119 -6.63 9.15 -7.62
C VAL A 119 -7.00 10.50 -6.98
N SER A 120 -6.84 11.61 -7.71
CA SER A 120 -7.24 12.93 -7.21
C SER A 120 -8.75 13.04 -6.98
N MET A 121 -9.57 12.43 -7.85
CA MET A 121 -11.02 12.41 -7.70
C MET A 121 -11.44 11.60 -6.47
N PHE A 122 -10.85 10.43 -6.25
CA PHE A 122 -11.09 9.64 -5.03
C PHE A 122 -10.78 10.45 -3.76
N ASN A 123 -9.69 11.20 -3.76
CA ASN A 123 -9.27 12.00 -2.61
C ASN A 123 -10.21 13.19 -2.30
N LYS A 124 -11.04 13.60 -3.26
CA LYS A 124 -12.04 14.68 -3.10
C LYS A 124 -13.39 14.20 -2.58
N LEU A 125 -13.65 12.89 -2.58
CA LEU A 125 -14.87 12.32 -2.02
C LEU A 125 -14.97 12.59 -0.52
N ASP A 126 -16.17 12.56 0.06
CA ASP A 126 -16.35 12.58 1.51
C ASP A 126 -15.83 11.29 2.18
N GLU A 127 -15.61 11.36 3.49
CA GLU A 127 -15.04 10.23 4.26
C GLU A 127 -15.89 8.96 4.13
N ASP A 128 -17.22 9.06 4.22
CA ASP A 128 -18.13 7.91 4.15
C ASP A 128 -18.12 7.27 2.75
N ALA A 129 -18.07 8.09 1.69
CA ALA A 129 -17.91 7.59 0.33
C ALA A 129 -16.57 6.86 0.13
N ARG A 130 -15.47 7.38 0.69
CA ARG A 130 -14.17 6.69 0.64
C ARG A 130 -14.24 5.35 1.38
N VAL A 131 -14.82 5.31 2.58
CA VAL A 131 -14.99 4.05 3.36
C VAL A 131 -15.80 3.03 2.56
N ARG A 132 -16.90 3.42 1.91
CA ARG A 132 -17.71 2.51 1.07
C ARG A 132 -16.89 1.91 -0.06
N ILE A 133 -16.12 2.74 -0.79
CA ILE A 133 -15.28 2.28 -1.89
C ILE A 133 -14.19 1.33 -1.37
N LEU A 134 -13.44 1.73 -0.35
CA LEU A 134 -12.37 0.93 0.25
C LEU A 134 -12.88 -0.41 0.79
N SER A 135 -14.10 -0.45 1.31
CA SER A 135 -14.71 -1.68 1.82
C SER A 135 -15.16 -2.64 0.71
N SER A 136 -15.38 -2.13 -0.50
CA SER A 136 -15.91 -2.87 -1.66
C SER A 136 -14.88 -3.39 -2.64
N ILE A 137 -13.64 -2.92 -2.51
CA ILE A 137 -12.47 -3.38 -3.27
C ILE A 137 -11.93 -4.63 -2.59
#